data_AF-A0A4Q2A9R0-F1
#
_entry.id   AF-A0A4Q2A9R0-F1
#
_cell.length_a   1.000
_cell.length_b   1.000
_cell.length_c   1.000
_cell.angle_alpha   90.00
_cell.angle_beta   90.00
_cell.angle_gamma   90.00
#
_symmetry.space_group_name_H-M   'P 1'
#
loop_
_entity.id
_entity.type
_entity.pdbx_description
1 polymer ?
#
loop_
_entity_poly.entity_id
_entity_poly.type
_entity_poly.pdbx_seq_one_letter_code
_entity_poly.pdbx_strand_id
1 'polypeptide(L)'
;MPTPVTTTPVLIAGGGLVGLSAALFLQRLDVPFILVEKNAGVSPLPRARGIHLRTMELFRQAGVEDAVKETAAGAWRQGAFGGARRGRTLVDAQPVVDIAAMRSKMAAIAPSPSSFTACPQTLIEPVLRRHVEARGADVRFGHELVSFAATGNALLATVRGPGGQETAIEAAWLIGADGGGSFVRRQLGIDTADTPAPQHFVNIFFHADLGEIVQGRTFSQCEIANATVRGLFLAMDNADKWSFHLEYDPAQGPPADHALPGLVRAALGLDHVEIDIQSRGTWNTGVRVATRYRSERAFLCGDAAHVMPPWGGFNATTGIADAHNLAWKLAATLRGDADASLLDSYEIERRPLAVRNGHQALLRTDFDARFGIETDANRDVFAKLLDTGDVLLRHRYPDAGAPARDTPPASVAQLRAQTGTRFPHAWIRRDGRPVSTLDLFGSGYVLLAGPNASVASSSRASLNRATPAVLVAARDFDFVEAEAGWHALTALPDDGHVLIRPDGFVLRRSDEPSRD
;
A
#
# COMPACT_ATOMS: atom_id res chain seq x y z
N MET A 1 -19.55 -32.07 -23.50
CA MET A 1 -18.68 -32.53 -22.37
C MET A 1 -18.69 -31.41 -21.33
N PRO A 2 -18.73 -31.70 -20.03
CA PRO A 2 -18.61 -30.64 -19.02
C PRO A 2 -17.26 -29.92 -19.21
N THR A 3 -17.28 -28.59 -19.20
CA THR A 3 -16.07 -27.77 -19.29
C THR A 3 -15.12 -28.16 -18.15
N PRO A 4 -13.85 -28.48 -18.40
CA PRO A 4 -12.92 -28.85 -17.34
C PRO A 4 -12.82 -27.72 -16.32
N VAL A 5 -13.07 -28.05 -15.05
CA VAL A 5 -13.01 -27.10 -13.92
C VAL A 5 -11.61 -27.18 -13.33
N THR A 6 -10.91 -26.05 -13.28
CA THR A 6 -9.64 -25.94 -12.54
C THR A 6 -9.95 -25.61 -11.08
N THR A 7 -9.25 -26.22 -10.13
CA THR A 7 -9.44 -25.95 -8.69
C THR A 7 -8.26 -25.20 -8.10
N THR A 8 -8.52 -24.28 -7.17
CA THR A 8 -7.48 -23.55 -6.43
C THR A 8 -7.96 -23.17 -5.03
N PRO A 9 -7.12 -23.12 -3.99
CA PRO A 9 -7.51 -22.57 -2.70
C PRO A 9 -7.93 -21.10 -2.78
N VAL A 10 -7.18 -20.29 -3.53
CA VAL A 10 -7.44 -18.84 -3.68
C VAL A 10 -7.45 -18.45 -5.16
N LEU A 11 -8.47 -17.69 -5.56
CA LEU A 11 -8.50 -16.97 -6.84
C LEU A 11 -8.23 -15.48 -6.56
N ILE A 12 -7.31 -14.87 -7.29
CA ILE A 12 -7.03 -13.42 -7.23
C ILE A 12 -7.52 -12.81 -8.54
N ALA A 13 -8.44 -11.86 -8.46
CA ALA A 13 -8.90 -11.07 -9.59
C ALA A 13 -8.19 -9.71 -9.60
N GLY A 14 -7.33 -9.49 -10.59
CA GLY A 14 -6.52 -8.28 -10.74
C GLY A 14 -5.03 -8.54 -10.56
N GLY A 15 -4.24 -8.18 -11.58
CA GLY A 15 -2.78 -8.33 -11.66
C GLY A 15 -2.02 -7.00 -11.57
N GLY A 16 -2.64 -5.98 -10.96
CA GLY A 16 -1.93 -4.75 -10.59
C GLY A 16 -1.13 -4.91 -9.29
N LEU A 17 -0.51 -3.81 -8.84
CA LEU A 17 0.37 -3.77 -7.67
C LEU A 17 -0.16 -4.52 -6.43
N VAL A 18 -1.45 -4.34 -6.08
CA VAL A 18 -2.06 -4.98 -4.90
C VAL A 18 -2.29 -6.48 -5.12
N GLY A 19 -2.79 -6.90 -6.28
CA GLY A 19 -3.02 -8.31 -6.59
C GLY A 19 -1.71 -9.10 -6.70
N LEU A 20 -0.68 -8.53 -7.33
CA LEU A 20 0.67 -9.10 -7.35
C LEU A 20 1.29 -9.17 -5.95
N SER A 21 1.02 -8.19 -5.08
CA SER A 21 1.45 -8.26 -3.68
C SER A 21 0.73 -9.37 -2.90
N ALA A 22 -0.59 -9.55 -3.11
CA ALA A 22 -1.34 -10.67 -2.54
C ALA A 22 -0.76 -12.02 -2.96
N ALA A 23 -0.43 -12.17 -4.25
CA ALA A 23 0.22 -13.35 -4.78
C ALA A 23 1.58 -13.62 -4.10
N LEU A 24 2.42 -12.60 -3.90
CA LEU A 24 3.69 -12.72 -3.18
C LEU A 24 3.51 -13.21 -1.73
N PHE A 25 2.54 -12.63 -1.01
CA PHE A 25 2.30 -13.00 0.38
C PHE A 25 1.74 -14.41 0.53
N LEU A 26 0.80 -14.80 -0.35
CA LEU A 26 0.27 -16.17 -0.39
C LEU A 26 1.36 -17.18 -0.78
N GLN A 27 2.21 -16.85 -1.75
CA GLN A 27 3.34 -17.70 -2.15
C GLN A 27 4.35 -17.89 -1.01
N ARG A 28 4.69 -16.83 -0.25
CA ARG A 28 5.54 -16.93 0.93
C ARG A 28 4.95 -17.86 2.00
N LEU A 29 3.63 -17.95 2.07
CA LEU A 29 2.89 -18.79 3.00
C LEU A 29 2.50 -20.15 2.40
N ASP A 30 3.08 -20.55 1.27
CA ASP A 30 2.81 -21.82 0.59
C ASP A 30 1.31 -22.06 0.34
N VAL A 31 0.53 -21.01 0.07
CA VAL A 31 -0.88 -21.11 -0.31
C VAL A 31 -0.98 -21.11 -1.83
N PRO A 32 -1.46 -22.21 -2.45
CA PRO A 32 -1.69 -22.23 -3.89
C PRO A 32 -2.78 -21.22 -4.29
N PHE A 33 -2.55 -20.53 -5.41
CA PHE A 33 -3.50 -19.59 -5.97
C PHE A 33 -3.45 -19.58 -7.50
N ILE A 34 -4.51 -19.03 -8.10
CA ILE A 34 -4.52 -18.60 -9.51
C ILE A 34 -4.78 -17.10 -9.51
N LEU A 35 -3.98 -16.33 -10.26
CA LEU A 35 -4.22 -14.91 -10.50
C LEU A 35 -4.73 -14.72 -11.93
N VAL A 36 -5.81 -13.95 -12.10
CA VAL A 36 -6.34 -13.56 -13.42
C VAL A 36 -6.33 -12.04 -13.57
N GLU A 37 -5.84 -11.56 -14.71
CA GLU A 37 -5.79 -10.14 -15.06
C GLU A 37 -6.29 -9.95 -16.49
N LYS A 38 -7.28 -9.07 -16.68
CA LYS A 38 -7.93 -8.87 -17.97
C LYS A 38 -7.02 -8.22 -19.02
N ASN A 39 -6.07 -7.39 -18.59
CA ASN A 39 -5.13 -6.76 -19.51
C ASN A 39 -4.04 -7.77 -19.93
N ALA A 40 -3.53 -7.65 -21.16
CA ALA A 40 -2.48 -8.55 -21.67
C ALA A 40 -1.11 -8.31 -21.00
N GLY A 41 -0.92 -7.15 -20.38
CA GLY A 41 0.31 -6.78 -19.67
C GLY A 41 0.01 -5.80 -18.53
N VAL A 42 1.06 -5.45 -17.78
CA VAL A 42 0.98 -4.42 -16.75
C VAL A 42 0.72 -3.05 -17.38
N SER A 43 0.10 -2.14 -16.62
CA SER A 43 -0.23 -0.81 -17.12
C SER A 43 1.06 0.00 -17.41
N PRO A 44 1.26 0.54 -18.62
CA PRO A 44 2.39 1.41 -18.91
C PRO A 44 2.17 2.84 -18.38
N LEU A 45 0.95 3.17 -17.95
CA LEU A 45 0.61 4.49 -17.44
C LEU A 45 1.09 4.67 -16.00
N PRO A 46 1.78 5.78 -15.69
CA PRO A 46 2.31 6.01 -14.35
C PRO A 46 1.18 6.33 -13.38
N ARG A 47 1.30 5.80 -12.16
CA ARG A 47 0.35 6.02 -11.07
C ARG A 47 1.13 6.33 -9.79
N ALA A 48 1.30 5.35 -8.90
CA ALA A 48 2.21 5.50 -7.78
C ALA A 48 3.65 5.71 -8.29
N ARG A 49 4.38 6.67 -7.72
CA ARG A 49 5.77 7.02 -8.10
C ARG A 49 6.80 6.73 -7.01
N GLY A 50 6.34 6.32 -5.83
CA GLY A 50 7.20 5.95 -4.72
C GLY A 50 6.47 5.07 -3.73
N ILE A 51 7.26 4.29 -3.01
CA ILE A 51 6.83 3.19 -2.16
C ILE A 51 7.26 3.49 -0.73
N HIS A 52 6.28 3.56 0.15
CA HIS A 52 6.53 3.88 1.56
C HIS A 52 7.28 2.78 2.28
N LEU A 53 7.98 3.19 3.34
CA LEU A 53 8.80 2.29 4.14
C LEU A 53 7.98 1.10 4.66
N ARG A 54 6.69 1.29 5.01
CA ARG A 54 5.83 0.19 5.45
C ARG A 54 5.70 -0.88 4.37
N THR A 55 5.46 -0.48 3.12
CA THR A 55 5.41 -1.42 2.00
C THR A 55 6.76 -2.08 1.76
N MET A 56 7.86 -1.35 1.87
CA MET A 56 9.20 -1.92 1.70
C MET A 56 9.53 -2.98 2.75
N GLU A 57 9.04 -2.86 3.98
CA GLU A 57 9.16 -3.91 5.00
C GLU A 57 8.34 -5.16 4.65
N LEU A 58 7.15 -4.98 4.07
CA LEU A 58 6.34 -6.11 3.60
C LEU A 58 7.02 -6.81 2.42
N PHE A 59 7.65 -6.05 1.53
CA PHE A 59 8.48 -6.57 0.44
C PHE A 59 9.78 -7.20 0.93
N ARG A 60 10.37 -6.70 2.01
CA ARG A 60 11.50 -7.33 2.69
C ARG A 60 11.11 -8.70 3.22
N GLN A 61 9.95 -8.79 3.88
CA GLN A 61 9.38 -10.09 4.26
C GLN A 61 9.16 -10.95 3.01
N ALA A 62 8.56 -10.46 1.94
CA ALA A 62 8.37 -11.26 0.72
C ALA A 62 9.68 -11.58 -0.06
N GLY A 63 10.84 -11.07 0.34
CA GLY A 63 12.13 -11.31 -0.32
C GLY A 63 12.30 -10.55 -1.65
N VAL A 64 11.58 -9.44 -1.83
CA VAL A 64 11.61 -8.61 -3.06
C VAL A 64 12.16 -7.20 -2.86
N GLU A 65 12.44 -6.79 -1.61
CA GLU A 65 12.94 -5.44 -1.30
C GLU A 65 14.15 -5.04 -2.16
N ASP A 66 15.16 -5.90 -2.27
CA ASP A 66 16.41 -5.57 -2.98
C ASP A 66 16.18 -5.42 -4.48
N ALA A 67 15.37 -6.29 -5.10
CA ALA A 67 15.02 -6.19 -6.51
C ALA A 67 14.23 -4.89 -6.81
N VAL A 68 13.39 -4.45 -5.87
CA VAL A 68 12.66 -3.18 -5.98
C VAL A 68 13.63 -2.00 -5.87
N LYS A 69 14.60 -2.03 -4.95
CA LYS A 69 15.62 -0.99 -4.79
C LYS A 69 16.53 -0.89 -6.01
N GLU A 70 16.97 -2.01 -6.55
CA GLU A 70 17.78 -2.08 -7.77
C GLU A 70 17.04 -1.45 -8.96
N THR A 71 15.77 -1.82 -9.14
CA THR A 71 14.92 -1.24 -10.20
C THR A 71 14.71 0.27 -10.01
N ALA A 72 14.55 0.73 -8.76
CA ALA A 72 14.36 2.14 -8.45
C ALA A 72 15.60 3.00 -8.73
N ALA A 73 16.81 2.44 -8.60
CA ALA A 73 18.07 3.17 -8.80
C ALA A 73 18.21 3.74 -10.22
N GLY A 74 17.60 3.09 -11.21
CA GLY A 74 17.59 3.52 -12.61
C GLY A 74 16.34 4.30 -13.05
N ALA A 75 15.42 4.61 -12.13
CA ALA A 75 14.10 5.16 -12.50
C ALA A 75 14.13 6.64 -12.93
N TRP A 76 15.14 7.40 -12.54
CA TRP A 76 15.25 8.85 -12.76
C TRP A 76 16.43 9.18 -13.67
N ARG A 77 16.19 9.91 -14.77
CA ARG A 77 17.26 10.40 -15.65
C ARG A 77 17.98 11.61 -15.05
N GLN A 78 17.24 12.48 -14.36
CA GLN A 78 17.79 13.63 -13.67
C GLN A 78 17.24 13.76 -12.25
N GLY A 79 18.09 14.19 -11.32
CA GLY A 79 17.72 14.39 -9.93
C GLY A 79 17.22 13.09 -9.28
N ALA A 80 16.16 13.20 -8.48
CA ALA A 80 15.52 12.05 -7.84
C ALA A 80 14.09 12.37 -7.42
N PHE A 81 13.35 11.35 -6.97
CA PHE A 81 12.06 11.57 -6.33
C PHE A 81 12.21 12.45 -5.09
N GLY A 82 11.41 13.51 -5.07
CA GLY A 82 11.26 14.43 -3.95
C GLY A 82 11.21 15.87 -4.46
N GLY A 83 11.07 16.81 -3.54
CA GLY A 83 11.06 18.23 -3.86
C GLY A 83 9.72 18.73 -4.42
N ALA A 84 9.42 19.96 -4.07
CA ALA A 84 8.20 20.65 -4.44
C ALA A 84 8.53 22.05 -4.95
N ARG A 85 7.86 22.47 -6.02
CA ARG A 85 7.98 23.83 -6.56
C ARG A 85 6.60 24.45 -6.77
N ARG A 86 6.57 25.78 -6.88
CA ARG A 86 5.36 26.55 -7.16
C ARG A 86 5.68 27.75 -8.05
N GLY A 87 4.84 28.02 -9.04
CA GLY A 87 5.05 29.13 -9.98
C GLY A 87 3.79 29.50 -10.75
N ARG A 88 3.90 30.57 -11.55
CA ARG A 88 2.88 30.90 -12.57
C ARG A 88 3.04 30.00 -13.79
N THR A 89 4.26 29.57 -14.06
CA THR A 89 4.64 28.64 -15.12
C THR A 89 5.76 27.72 -14.64
N LEU A 90 6.07 26.65 -15.38
CA LEU A 90 7.17 25.76 -15.03
C LEU A 90 8.52 26.52 -15.03
N VAL A 91 8.72 27.41 -15.99
CA VAL A 91 10.00 28.14 -16.16
C VAL A 91 10.31 29.07 -14.98
N ASP A 92 9.28 29.68 -14.38
CA ASP A 92 9.42 30.62 -13.25
C ASP A 92 9.30 29.98 -11.86
N ALA A 93 9.02 28.66 -11.79
CA ALA A 93 8.71 27.98 -10.55
C ALA A 93 9.85 27.97 -9.53
N GLN A 94 9.52 28.40 -8.31
CA GLN A 94 10.43 28.52 -7.18
C GLN A 94 10.32 27.31 -6.24
N PRO A 95 11.41 26.93 -5.54
CA PRO A 95 11.37 25.81 -4.61
C PRO A 95 10.50 26.14 -3.40
N VAL A 96 9.61 25.21 -3.05
CA VAL A 96 8.81 25.20 -1.81
C VAL A 96 9.43 24.25 -0.79
N VAL A 97 9.89 23.08 -1.26
CA VAL A 97 10.62 22.10 -0.45
C VAL A 97 11.76 21.52 -1.29
N ASP A 98 12.96 21.46 -0.72
CA ASP A 98 14.09 20.76 -1.32
C ASP A 98 13.98 19.24 -1.11
N ILE A 99 14.42 18.47 -2.12
CA ILE A 99 14.62 17.02 -2.09
C ILE A 99 15.38 16.57 -0.83
N ALA A 100 16.46 17.27 -0.45
CA ALA A 100 17.28 16.89 0.71
C ALA A 100 16.47 16.97 2.03
N ALA A 101 15.74 18.06 2.22
CA ALA A 101 14.87 18.25 3.39
C ALA A 101 13.76 17.20 3.43
N MET A 102 13.14 16.90 2.28
CA MET A 102 12.12 15.86 2.17
C MET A 102 12.67 14.47 2.52
N ARG A 103 13.85 14.09 2.00
CA ARG A 103 14.49 12.81 2.30
C ARG A 103 14.80 12.66 3.79
N SER A 104 15.33 13.71 4.42
CA SER A 104 15.59 13.73 5.87
C SER A 104 14.30 13.50 6.66
N LYS A 105 13.23 14.24 6.32
CA LYS A 105 11.91 14.08 6.94
C LYS A 105 11.34 12.67 6.77
N MET A 106 11.55 12.06 5.61
CA MET A 106 11.10 10.69 5.33
C MET A 106 11.90 9.62 6.08
N ALA A 107 13.22 9.80 6.22
CA ALA A 107 14.06 8.92 7.03
C ALA A 107 13.72 9.01 8.52
N ALA A 108 13.24 10.16 8.99
CA ALA A 108 12.84 10.41 10.37
C ALA A 108 11.41 9.93 10.72
N ILE A 109 10.65 9.34 9.77
CA ILE A 109 9.25 8.93 10.00
C ILE A 109 9.13 7.95 11.16
N ALA A 110 9.98 6.91 11.18
CA ALA A 110 10.06 5.93 12.25
C ALA A 110 11.31 5.04 12.06
N PRO A 111 11.84 4.44 13.13
CA PRO A 111 12.83 3.37 13.02
C PRO A 111 12.28 2.19 12.19
N SER A 112 13.05 1.77 11.17
CA SER A 112 12.70 0.68 10.26
C SER A 112 13.98 0.10 9.63
N PRO A 113 14.02 -1.21 9.28
CA PRO A 113 15.13 -1.79 8.53
C PRO A 113 15.05 -1.44 7.03
N SER A 114 13.94 -0.83 6.61
CA SER A 114 13.67 -0.45 5.24
C SER A 114 13.53 1.06 5.10
N SER A 115 13.69 1.56 3.89
CA SER A 115 13.59 2.98 3.57
C SER A 115 12.56 3.20 2.47
N PHE A 116 12.04 4.43 2.38
CA PHE A 116 11.22 4.82 1.24
C PHE A 116 11.99 4.60 -0.06
N THR A 117 11.32 4.01 -1.05
CA THR A 117 11.93 3.68 -2.35
C THR A 117 11.18 4.33 -3.49
N ALA A 118 11.89 5.13 -4.29
CA ALA A 118 11.36 5.90 -5.41
C ALA A 118 11.14 5.03 -6.66
N CYS A 119 10.27 4.03 -6.58
CA CYS A 119 9.98 3.11 -7.68
C CYS A 119 8.59 3.39 -8.28
N PRO A 120 8.50 3.91 -9.51
CA PRO A 120 7.25 4.00 -10.25
C PRO A 120 6.52 2.66 -10.38
N GLN A 121 5.19 2.71 -10.34
CA GLN A 121 4.32 1.54 -10.45
C GLN A 121 4.60 0.75 -11.74
N THR A 122 4.90 1.45 -12.83
CA THR A 122 5.24 0.89 -14.14
C THR A 122 6.53 0.05 -14.11
N LEU A 123 7.42 0.29 -13.15
CA LEU A 123 8.67 -0.44 -13.00
C LEU A 123 8.57 -1.57 -11.95
N ILE A 124 7.82 -1.34 -10.87
CA ILE A 124 7.70 -2.33 -9.80
C ILE A 124 6.77 -3.50 -10.15
N GLU A 125 5.64 -3.27 -10.85
CA GLU A 125 4.72 -4.36 -11.19
C GLU A 125 5.38 -5.49 -12.01
N PRO A 126 6.20 -5.21 -13.04
CA PRO A 126 7.00 -6.25 -13.71
C PRO A 126 7.92 -7.04 -12.78
N VAL A 127 8.52 -6.38 -11.78
CA VAL A 127 9.43 -7.02 -10.82
C VAL A 127 8.66 -8.01 -9.95
N LEU A 128 7.52 -7.58 -9.39
CA LEU A 128 6.69 -8.45 -8.56
C LEU A 128 6.15 -9.62 -9.37
N ARG A 129 5.64 -9.37 -10.58
CA ARG A 129 5.15 -10.40 -11.50
C ARG A 129 6.22 -11.46 -11.77
N ARG A 130 7.42 -11.04 -12.19
CA ARG A 130 8.54 -11.95 -12.47
C ARG A 130 8.88 -12.80 -11.25
N HIS A 131 8.87 -12.21 -10.07
CA HIS A 131 9.21 -12.91 -8.83
C HIS A 131 8.19 -13.99 -8.45
N VAL A 132 6.90 -13.70 -8.68
CA VAL A 132 5.79 -14.64 -8.48
C VAL A 132 5.87 -15.78 -9.50
N GLU A 133 6.03 -15.46 -10.79
CA GLU A 133 6.12 -16.44 -11.89
C GLU A 133 7.37 -17.33 -11.77
N ALA A 134 8.52 -16.78 -11.37
CA ALA A 134 9.77 -17.54 -11.22
C ALA A 134 9.70 -18.66 -10.17
N ARG A 135 8.71 -18.62 -9.27
CA ARG A 135 8.42 -19.66 -8.28
C ARG A 135 7.26 -20.57 -8.68
N GLY A 136 6.84 -20.53 -9.95
CA GLY A 136 5.87 -21.45 -10.54
C GLY A 136 4.40 -21.14 -10.26
N ALA A 137 4.08 -19.90 -9.83
CA ALA A 137 2.69 -19.50 -9.63
C ALA A 137 1.93 -19.36 -10.96
N ASP A 138 0.63 -19.68 -10.93
CA ASP A 138 -0.26 -19.57 -12.08
C ASP A 138 -0.81 -18.13 -12.20
N VAL A 139 -0.15 -17.34 -13.04
CA VAL A 139 -0.48 -15.93 -13.29
C VAL A 139 -0.93 -15.75 -14.73
N ARG A 140 -2.20 -15.43 -14.92
CA ARG A 140 -2.86 -15.41 -16.24
C ARG A 140 -3.27 -13.98 -16.63
N PHE A 141 -2.40 -13.29 -17.37
CA PHE A 141 -2.76 -12.04 -18.04
C PHE A 141 -3.61 -12.31 -19.30
N GLY A 142 -4.40 -11.32 -19.73
CA GLY A 142 -5.41 -11.48 -20.78
C GLY A 142 -6.62 -12.35 -20.38
N HIS A 143 -6.79 -12.63 -19.08
CA HIS A 143 -7.88 -13.46 -18.56
C HIS A 143 -8.79 -12.62 -17.65
N GLU A 144 -10.05 -12.48 -18.05
CA GLU A 144 -11.04 -11.66 -17.36
C GLU A 144 -11.95 -12.52 -16.48
N LEU A 145 -12.10 -12.18 -15.20
CA LEU A 145 -13.17 -12.72 -14.37
C LEU A 145 -14.51 -12.08 -14.80
N VAL A 146 -15.44 -12.90 -15.28
CA VAL A 146 -16.70 -12.43 -15.88
C VAL A 146 -17.94 -12.71 -15.04
N SER A 147 -17.86 -13.72 -14.16
CA SER A 147 -18.88 -14.03 -13.17
C SER A 147 -18.31 -14.92 -12.08
N PHE A 148 -18.95 -14.92 -10.93
CA PHE A 148 -18.74 -15.92 -9.89
C PHE A 148 -19.96 -16.13 -9.00
N ALA A 149 -20.10 -17.30 -8.40
CA ALA A 149 -21.15 -17.54 -7.40
C ALA A 149 -20.63 -18.50 -6.33
N ALA A 150 -21.06 -18.30 -5.08
CA ALA A 150 -20.82 -19.28 -4.03
C ALA A 150 -21.54 -20.60 -4.35
N THR A 151 -20.84 -21.71 -4.19
CA THR A 151 -21.33 -23.07 -4.44
C THR A 151 -20.96 -23.93 -3.24
N GLY A 152 -21.84 -23.98 -2.23
CA GLY A 152 -21.59 -24.69 -0.98
C GLY A 152 -20.35 -24.16 -0.25
N ASN A 153 -19.29 -24.98 -0.20
CA ASN A 153 -18.05 -24.65 0.48
C ASN A 153 -16.97 -23.99 -0.41
N ALA A 154 -17.31 -23.65 -1.65
CA ALA A 154 -16.42 -22.98 -2.59
C ALA A 154 -17.17 -21.85 -3.32
N LEU A 155 -16.50 -21.27 -4.31
CA LEU A 155 -17.03 -20.30 -5.25
C LEU A 155 -16.60 -20.74 -6.65
N LEU A 156 -17.56 -20.81 -7.56
CA LEU A 156 -17.33 -21.12 -8.97
C LEU A 156 -17.23 -19.82 -9.76
N ALA A 157 -16.06 -19.56 -10.33
CA ALA A 157 -15.75 -18.40 -11.14
C ALA A 157 -15.69 -18.77 -12.63
N THR A 158 -16.28 -17.94 -13.47
CA THR A 158 -16.11 -18.02 -14.93
C THR A 158 -15.06 -17.02 -15.36
N VAL A 159 -14.06 -17.50 -16.10
CA VAL A 159 -12.94 -16.70 -16.60
C VAL A 159 -12.88 -16.79 -18.12
N ARG A 160 -12.91 -15.63 -18.77
CA ARG A 160 -12.77 -15.48 -20.22
C ARG A 160 -11.30 -15.27 -20.58
N GLY A 161 -10.75 -16.15 -21.40
CA GLY A 161 -9.38 -16.04 -21.89
C GLY A 161 -9.24 -15.14 -23.14
N PRO A 162 -8.00 -14.97 -23.66
CA PRO A 162 -7.71 -14.05 -24.76
C PRO A 162 -8.44 -14.35 -26.07
N GLY A 163 -8.80 -15.60 -26.33
CA GLY A 163 -9.55 -16.04 -27.51
C GLY A 163 -11.07 -15.99 -27.32
N GLY A 164 -11.55 -15.43 -26.21
CA GLY A 164 -12.98 -15.36 -25.87
C GLY A 164 -13.54 -16.64 -25.23
N GLN A 165 -12.74 -17.71 -25.10
CA GLN A 165 -13.16 -18.94 -24.46
C GLN A 165 -13.42 -18.73 -22.97
N GLU A 166 -14.53 -19.27 -22.47
CA GLU A 166 -14.88 -19.23 -21.05
C GLU A 166 -14.54 -20.58 -20.39
N THR A 167 -13.83 -20.49 -19.28
CA THR A 167 -13.40 -21.62 -18.46
C THR A 167 -13.84 -21.42 -17.02
N ALA A 168 -14.02 -22.51 -16.28
CA ALA A 168 -14.47 -22.45 -14.90
C ALA A 168 -13.31 -22.71 -13.93
N ILE A 169 -13.24 -21.91 -12.87
CA ILE A 169 -12.31 -22.06 -11.75
C ILE A 169 -13.12 -22.18 -10.46
N GLU A 170 -12.98 -23.29 -9.76
CA GLU A 170 -13.53 -23.44 -8.41
C GLU A 170 -12.47 -23.00 -7.38
N ALA A 171 -12.84 -22.07 -6.51
CA ALA A 171 -11.95 -21.54 -5.47
C ALA A 171 -12.59 -21.55 -4.08
N ALA A 172 -11.82 -21.83 -3.03
CA ALA A 172 -12.35 -21.72 -1.66
C ALA A 172 -12.60 -20.26 -1.27
N TRP A 173 -11.76 -19.34 -1.76
CA TRP A 173 -11.83 -17.90 -1.51
C TRP A 173 -11.46 -17.09 -2.77
N LEU A 174 -12.05 -15.89 -2.90
CA LEU A 174 -11.77 -14.90 -3.93
C LEU A 174 -11.20 -13.61 -3.31
N ILE A 175 -10.08 -13.11 -3.84
CA ILE A 175 -9.55 -11.78 -3.56
C ILE A 175 -9.83 -10.88 -4.78
N GLY A 176 -10.73 -9.92 -4.61
CA GLY A 176 -10.97 -8.83 -5.56
C GLY A 176 -9.95 -7.71 -5.38
N ALA A 177 -8.96 -7.68 -6.26
CA ALA A 177 -7.94 -6.63 -6.38
C ALA A 177 -7.99 -5.96 -7.78
N ASP A 178 -9.19 -5.87 -8.35
CA ASP A 178 -9.49 -5.54 -9.75
C ASP A 178 -9.74 -4.04 -10.00
N GLY A 179 -9.26 -3.18 -9.09
CA GLY A 179 -9.16 -1.73 -9.29
C GLY A 179 -10.41 -0.91 -8.95
N GLY A 180 -10.35 0.41 -9.17
CA GLY A 180 -11.43 1.34 -8.77
C GLY A 180 -12.78 1.03 -9.42
N GLY A 181 -12.73 0.51 -10.65
CA GLY A 181 -13.84 -0.03 -11.41
C GLY A 181 -14.18 -1.49 -11.09
N SER A 182 -13.88 -1.97 -9.87
CA SER A 182 -14.03 -3.37 -9.45
C SER A 182 -15.36 -4.00 -9.87
N PHE A 183 -15.24 -5.04 -10.69
CA PHE A 183 -16.30 -5.97 -11.04
C PHE A 183 -16.71 -6.78 -9.80
N VAL A 184 -15.74 -7.28 -9.03
CA VAL A 184 -15.99 -8.08 -7.82
C VAL A 184 -16.88 -7.33 -6.83
N ARG A 185 -16.56 -6.07 -6.50
CA ARG A 185 -17.37 -5.24 -5.61
C ARG A 185 -18.80 -5.07 -6.11
N ARG A 186 -18.97 -4.77 -7.41
CA ARG A 186 -20.30 -4.58 -8.01
C ARG A 186 -21.12 -5.85 -8.00
N GLN A 187 -20.51 -7.00 -8.34
CA GLN A 187 -21.22 -8.26 -8.37
C GLN A 187 -21.68 -8.70 -6.97
N LEU A 188 -20.89 -8.38 -5.93
CA LEU A 188 -21.29 -8.60 -4.53
C LEU A 188 -22.37 -7.63 -4.02
N GLY A 189 -22.78 -6.64 -4.81
CA GLY A 189 -23.73 -5.61 -4.37
C GLY A 189 -23.21 -4.80 -3.17
N ILE A 190 -21.90 -4.52 -3.13
CA ILE A 190 -21.28 -3.74 -2.06
C ILE A 190 -21.20 -2.28 -2.48
N ASP A 191 -21.91 -1.43 -1.75
CA ASP A 191 -21.89 0.02 -1.92
C ASP A 191 -20.58 0.66 -1.43
N THR A 192 -20.37 1.93 -1.77
CA THR A 192 -19.28 2.75 -1.24
C THR A 192 -19.82 3.91 -0.40
N ALA A 193 -19.10 4.23 0.67
CA ALA A 193 -19.22 5.48 1.40
C ALA A 193 -18.25 6.49 0.76
N ASP A 194 -18.82 7.54 0.16
CA ASP A 194 -18.08 8.50 -0.65
C ASP A 194 -17.95 9.85 0.08
N THR A 195 -16.74 10.39 0.14
CA THR A 195 -16.49 11.78 0.51
C THR A 195 -16.32 12.60 -0.77
N PRO A 196 -17.11 13.70 -0.95
CA PRO A 196 -17.06 14.51 -2.17
C PRO A 196 -15.67 15.03 -2.51
N ALA A 197 -15.40 15.17 -3.81
CA ALA A 197 -14.14 15.66 -4.31
C ALA A 197 -14.10 17.21 -4.28
N PRO A 198 -13.11 17.84 -3.62
CA PRO A 198 -12.91 19.29 -3.72
C PRO A 198 -12.26 19.71 -5.04
N GLN A 199 -11.60 18.81 -5.78
CA GLN A 199 -10.91 19.11 -7.02
C GLN A 199 -11.12 18.02 -8.08
N HIS A 200 -11.19 18.44 -9.34
CA HIS A 200 -11.37 17.59 -10.50
C HIS A 200 -10.26 17.88 -11.52
N PHE A 201 -9.66 16.82 -12.05
CA PHE A 201 -8.49 16.94 -12.91
C PHE A 201 -8.65 16.15 -14.19
N VAL A 202 -8.15 16.71 -15.29
CA VAL A 202 -7.70 15.94 -16.45
C VAL A 202 -6.23 15.66 -16.23
N ASN A 203 -5.91 14.39 -16.07
CA ASN A 203 -4.54 13.93 -16.05
C ASN A 203 -4.05 13.77 -17.50
N ILE A 204 -2.93 14.40 -17.84
CA ILE A 204 -2.33 14.41 -19.17
C ILE A 204 -0.91 13.84 -19.05
N PHE A 205 -0.71 12.64 -19.58
CA PHE A 205 0.63 12.06 -19.70
C PHE A 205 1.19 12.42 -21.07
N PHE A 206 2.36 13.04 -21.09
CA PHE A 206 2.96 13.54 -22.32
C PHE A 206 4.47 13.41 -22.32
N HIS A 207 5.04 13.38 -23.52
CA HIS A 207 6.46 13.54 -23.74
C HIS A 207 6.76 14.95 -24.22
N ALA A 208 7.80 15.56 -23.64
CA ALA A 208 8.35 16.84 -24.05
C ALA A 208 9.78 16.95 -23.50
N ASP A 209 10.75 17.28 -24.34
CA ASP A 209 12.13 17.47 -23.91
C ASP A 209 12.26 18.77 -23.10
N LEU A 210 12.29 18.62 -21.77
CA LEU A 210 12.39 19.72 -20.80
C LEU A 210 13.62 19.57 -19.92
N GLY A 211 14.54 18.65 -20.26
CA GLY A 211 15.67 18.29 -19.41
C GLY A 211 16.55 19.49 -19.06
N GLU A 212 16.91 20.30 -20.06
CA GLU A 212 17.70 21.53 -19.86
C GLU A 212 16.92 22.57 -19.05
N ILE A 213 15.60 22.67 -19.24
CA ILE A 213 14.75 23.63 -18.53
C ILE A 213 14.75 23.34 -17.02
N VAL A 214 14.69 22.07 -16.61
CA VAL A 214 14.64 21.69 -15.20
C VAL A 214 16.00 21.38 -14.58
N GLN A 215 17.09 21.51 -15.34
CA GLN A 215 18.44 21.19 -14.87
C GLN A 215 18.79 22.00 -13.61
N GLY A 216 19.27 21.31 -12.57
CA GLY A 216 19.56 21.91 -11.25
C GLY A 216 18.32 22.36 -10.47
N ARG A 217 17.11 22.15 -11.00
CA ARG A 217 15.82 22.58 -10.43
C ARG A 217 14.79 21.45 -10.41
N THR A 218 15.24 20.19 -10.44
CA THR A 218 14.39 19.00 -10.47
C THR A 218 13.38 18.95 -9.33
N PHE A 219 12.24 18.31 -9.55
CA PHE A 219 11.18 18.19 -8.56
C PHE A 219 10.40 16.89 -8.75
N SER A 220 9.54 16.55 -7.79
CA SER A 220 8.54 15.49 -7.93
C SER A 220 7.15 16.07 -8.18
N GLN A 221 6.90 17.28 -7.66
CA GLN A 221 5.62 17.99 -7.77
C GLN A 221 5.87 19.49 -8.00
N CYS A 222 5.21 20.09 -8.99
CA CYS A 222 5.27 21.53 -9.24
C CYS A 222 3.87 22.09 -9.46
N GLU A 223 3.39 22.91 -8.52
CA GLU A 223 2.07 23.55 -8.59
C GLU A 223 2.14 24.80 -9.49
N ILE A 224 1.22 24.88 -10.44
CA ILE A 224 1.13 25.94 -11.44
C ILE A 224 -0.22 26.63 -11.33
N ALA A 225 -0.22 27.95 -11.28
CA ALA A 225 -1.44 28.75 -11.36
C ALA A 225 -1.20 30.07 -12.11
N ASN A 226 -1.94 30.29 -13.20
CA ASN A 226 -1.97 31.54 -13.95
C ASN A 226 -3.40 31.85 -14.44
N ALA A 227 -3.55 32.87 -15.28
CA ALA A 227 -4.87 33.31 -15.77
C ALA A 227 -5.59 32.27 -16.65
N THR A 228 -4.87 31.28 -17.19
CA THR A 228 -5.40 30.28 -18.14
C THR A 228 -5.52 28.90 -17.51
N VAL A 229 -4.57 28.51 -16.66
CA VAL A 229 -4.50 27.15 -16.10
C VAL A 229 -4.19 27.15 -14.61
N ARG A 230 -4.76 26.16 -13.92
CA ARG A 230 -4.32 25.71 -12.60
C ARG A 230 -4.08 24.22 -12.65
N GLY A 231 -2.99 23.74 -12.06
CA GLY A 231 -2.68 22.33 -12.10
C GLY A 231 -1.36 21.96 -11.45
N LEU A 232 -0.98 20.71 -11.60
CA LEU A 232 0.20 20.13 -10.97
C LEU A 232 1.02 19.32 -11.97
N PHE A 233 2.26 19.71 -12.21
CA PHE A 233 3.23 18.86 -12.89
C PHE A 233 3.77 17.81 -11.94
N LEU A 234 3.80 16.57 -12.40
CA LEU A 234 4.53 15.47 -11.78
C LEU A 234 5.65 15.03 -12.72
N ALA A 235 6.89 15.17 -12.27
CA ALA A 235 8.03 14.62 -12.99
C ALA A 235 8.01 13.09 -12.89
N MET A 236 8.29 12.41 -14.00
CA MET A 236 8.54 10.97 -13.99
C MET A 236 10.02 10.67 -13.95
N ASP A 237 10.81 11.37 -14.78
CA ASP A 237 12.26 11.20 -14.87
C ASP A 237 13.03 12.53 -14.90
N ASN A 238 12.34 13.68 -14.79
CA ASN A 238 12.88 15.03 -14.93
C ASN A 238 13.65 15.26 -16.25
N ALA A 239 13.23 14.59 -17.33
CA ALA A 239 13.79 14.80 -18.65
C ALA A 239 12.67 14.98 -19.68
N ASP A 240 12.16 13.87 -20.21
CA ASP A 240 11.22 13.86 -21.33
C ASP A 240 9.84 13.31 -20.95
N LYS A 241 9.66 12.73 -19.76
CA LYS A 241 8.39 12.12 -19.33
C LYS A 241 7.71 12.87 -18.20
N TRP A 242 6.49 13.31 -18.48
CA TRP A 242 5.76 14.21 -17.61
C TRP A 242 4.30 13.82 -17.47
N SER A 243 3.74 14.18 -16.32
CA SER A 243 2.30 14.20 -16.11
C SER A 243 1.87 15.62 -15.73
N PHE A 244 0.80 16.13 -16.33
CA PHE A 244 0.16 17.36 -15.90
C PHE A 244 -1.27 17.09 -15.47
N HIS A 245 -1.56 17.34 -14.19
CA HIS A 245 -2.89 17.25 -13.64
C HIS A 245 -3.54 18.62 -13.78
N LEU A 246 -4.23 18.85 -14.90
CA LEU A 246 -4.93 20.08 -15.22
C LEU A 246 -6.27 20.11 -14.49
N GLU A 247 -6.49 21.11 -13.65
CA GLU A 247 -7.75 21.27 -12.93
C GLU A 247 -8.86 21.82 -13.84
N TYR A 248 -10.08 21.34 -13.65
CA TYR A 248 -11.25 21.81 -14.39
C TYR A 248 -12.49 21.89 -13.51
N ASP A 249 -13.47 22.70 -13.93
CA ASP A 249 -14.78 22.79 -13.29
C ASP A 249 -15.67 21.62 -13.77
N PRO A 250 -16.10 20.72 -12.88
CA PRO A 250 -16.95 19.59 -13.27
C PRO A 250 -18.30 20.03 -13.86
N ALA A 251 -18.81 21.23 -13.55
CA ALA A 251 -20.04 21.75 -14.14
C ALA A 251 -19.89 22.13 -15.62
N GLN A 252 -18.67 22.47 -16.05
CA GLN A 252 -18.33 22.82 -17.44
C GLN A 252 -17.82 21.62 -18.23
N GLY A 253 -17.44 20.54 -17.53
CA GLY A 253 -16.82 19.36 -18.12
C GLY A 253 -15.32 19.56 -18.40
N PRO A 254 -14.60 18.47 -18.72
CA PRO A 254 -13.17 18.56 -19.02
C PRO A 254 -12.93 19.32 -20.34
N PRO A 255 -11.82 20.04 -20.49
CA PRO A 255 -11.43 20.65 -21.75
C PRO A 255 -11.35 19.64 -22.89
N ALA A 256 -11.67 20.08 -24.11
CA ALA A 256 -11.59 19.26 -25.30
C ALA A 256 -10.14 18.89 -25.67
N ASP A 257 -9.94 17.71 -26.25
CA ASP A 257 -8.62 17.13 -26.50
C ASP A 257 -7.70 18.02 -27.34
N HIS A 258 -8.25 18.69 -28.35
CA HIS A 258 -7.50 19.59 -29.22
C HIS A 258 -6.94 20.83 -28.49
N ALA A 259 -7.52 21.20 -27.33
CA ALA A 259 -7.05 22.32 -26.52
C ALA A 259 -5.90 21.94 -25.56
N LEU A 260 -5.74 20.65 -25.24
CA LEU A 260 -4.79 20.18 -24.23
C LEU A 260 -3.33 20.58 -24.48
N PRO A 261 -2.77 20.46 -25.71
CA PRO A 261 -1.39 20.90 -25.96
C PRO A 261 -1.17 22.39 -25.67
N GLY A 262 -2.13 23.25 -26.01
CA GLY A 262 -2.07 24.68 -25.73
C GLY A 262 -2.09 24.99 -24.23
N LEU A 263 -2.92 24.26 -23.47
CA LEU A 263 -2.99 24.40 -22.00
C LEU A 263 -1.72 23.91 -21.32
N VAL A 264 -1.10 22.82 -21.82
CA VAL A 264 0.21 22.37 -21.35
C VAL A 264 1.29 23.42 -21.63
N ARG A 265 1.34 24.00 -22.82
CA ARG A 265 2.28 25.10 -23.15
C ARG A 265 2.09 26.32 -22.24
N ALA A 266 0.84 26.70 -21.95
CA ALA A 266 0.54 27.77 -21.01
C ALA A 266 1.01 27.45 -19.57
N ALA A 267 0.95 26.19 -19.15
CA ALA A 267 1.49 25.76 -17.86
C ALA A 267 3.03 25.73 -17.85
N LEU A 268 3.66 25.37 -18.97
CA LEU A 268 5.10 25.38 -19.12
C LEU A 268 5.67 26.80 -19.15
N GLY A 269 4.95 27.75 -19.75
CA GLY A 269 5.46 29.08 -20.07
C GLY A 269 6.35 29.09 -21.32
N LEU A 270 6.09 28.17 -22.26
CA LEU A 270 6.87 27.98 -23.49
C LEU A 270 5.94 27.81 -24.70
N ASP A 271 6.08 28.67 -25.71
CA ASP A 271 5.16 28.71 -26.86
C ASP A 271 5.48 27.68 -27.97
N HIS A 272 6.74 27.24 -28.06
CA HIS A 272 7.24 26.45 -29.19
C HIS A 272 7.71 25.03 -28.83
N VAL A 273 7.30 24.51 -27.66
CA VAL A 273 7.63 23.12 -27.27
C VAL A 273 6.66 22.14 -27.93
N GLU A 274 7.21 21.08 -28.52
CA GLU A 274 6.45 19.93 -29.00
C GLU A 274 5.91 19.11 -27.83
N ILE A 275 4.60 18.86 -27.83
CA ILE A 275 3.89 18.15 -26.75
C ILE A 275 3.26 16.89 -27.35
N ASP A 276 3.86 15.74 -27.08
CA ASP A 276 3.37 14.44 -27.54
C ASP A 276 2.53 13.78 -26.43
N ILE A 277 1.21 14.00 -26.45
CA ILE A 277 0.27 13.45 -25.46
C ILE A 277 0.11 11.94 -25.68
N GLN A 278 0.62 11.15 -24.75
CA GLN A 278 0.52 9.69 -24.77
C GLN A 278 -0.85 9.20 -24.35
N SER A 279 -1.45 9.86 -23.35
CA SER A 279 -2.79 9.52 -22.87
C SER A 279 -3.35 10.62 -21.98
N ARG A 280 -4.68 10.62 -21.84
CA ARG A 280 -5.39 11.51 -20.92
C ARG A 280 -6.58 10.83 -20.28
N GLY A 281 -6.91 11.22 -19.05
CA GLY A 281 -8.02 10.64 -18.30
C GLY A 281 -8.48 11.55 -17.16
N THR A 282 -9.77 11.53 -16.86
CA THR A 282 -10.32 12.31 -15.75
C THR A 282 -10.17 11.56 -14.44
N TRP A 283 -9.93 12.31 -13.36
CA TRP A 283 -9.97 11.80 -11.99
C TRP A 283 -10.32 12.96 -11.04
N ASN A 284 -10.62 12.64 -9.79
CA ASN A 284 -10.96 13.64 -8.78
C ASN A 284 -10.38 13.25 -7.42
N THR A 285 -10.35 14.20 -6.50
CA THR A 285 -9.81 14.01 -5.14
C THR A 285 -10.82 13.44 -4.15
N GLY A 286 -11.94 12.89 -4.62
CA GLY A 286 -12.91 12.22 -3.76
C GLY A 286 -12.31 10.97 -3.12
N VAL A 287 -12.83 10.63 -1.95
CA VAL A 287 -12.50 9.38 -1.27
C VAL A 287 -13.69 8.46 -1.41
N ARG A 288 -13.47 7.19 -1.74
CA ARG A 288 -14.52 6.18 -1.79
C ARG A 288 -14.05 4.96 -1.05
N VAL A 289 -14.83 4.48 -0.09
CA VAL A 289 -14.50 3.27 0.68
C VAL A 289 -15.68 2.33 0.67
N ALA A 290 -15.48 1.07 0.30
CA ALA A 290 -16.49 0.04 0.33
C ALA A 290 -17.10 -0.07 1.73
N THR A 291 -18.42 -0.18 1.81
CA THR A 291 -19.15 -0.31 3.08
C THR A 291 -18.87 -1.64 3.77
N ARG A 292 -18.48 -2.65 2.98
CA ARG A 292 -17.99 -3.96 3.44
C ARG A 292 -16.74 -4.36 2.67
N TYR A 293 -15.82 -5.05 3.33
CA TYR A 293 -14.56 -5.56 2.77
C TYR A 293 -14.64 -7.05 2.46
N ARG A 294 -15.70 -7.71 2.95
CA ARG A 294 -15.97 -9.13 2.74
C ARG A 294 -17.47 -9.32 2.44
N SER A 295 -17.76 -10.27 1.58
CA SER A 295 -19.08 -10.89 1.48
C SER A 295 -18.91 -12.38 1.18
N GLU A 296 -19.46 -13.23 2.04
CA GLU A 296 -19.34 -14.69 1.96
C GLU A 296 -17.87 -15.13 1.82
N ARG A 297 -17.49 -15.61 0.62
CA ARG A 297 -16.18 -16.16 0.26
C ARG A 297 -15.31 -15.20 -0.56
N ALA A 298 -15.73 -13.94 -0.72
CA ALA A 298 -15.00 -12.93 -1.46
C ALA A 298 -14.57 -11.76 -0.58
N PHE A 299 -13.37 -11.26 -0.82
CA PHE A 299 -12.76 -10.13 -0.14
C PHE A 299 -12.40 -9.03 -1.15
N LEU A 300 -12.42 -7.77 -0.73
CA LEU A 300 -11.97 -6.63 -1.53
C LEU A 300 -10.64 -6.10 -0.96
N CYS A 301 -9.66 -5.82 -1.82
CA CYS A 301 -8.37 -5.25 -1.44
C CYS A 301 -7.99 -4.06 -2.34
N GLY A 302 -7.32 -3.05 -1.77
CA GLY A 302 -6.81 -1.91 -2.54
C GLY A 302 -7.93 -1.13 -3.23
N ASP A 303 -7.71 -0.68 -4.47
CA ASP A 303 -8.67 0.14 -5.22
C ASP A 303 -10.06 -0.49 -5.40
N ALA A 304 -10.18 -1.82 -5.28
CA ALA A 304 -11.49 -2.48 -5.26
C ALA A 304 -12.28 -2.14 -3.99
N ALA A 305 -11.59 -1.97 -2.87
CA ALA A 305 -12.13 -1.64 -1.55
C ALA A 305 -12.08 -0.14 -1.23
N HIS A 306 -11.08 0.60 -1.68
CA HIS A 306 -10.92 2.00 -1.35
C HIS A 306 -10.15 2.78 -2.43
N VAL A 307 -10.62 3.98 -2.77
CA VAL A 307 -9.93 4.92 -3.66
C VAL A 307 -9.78 6.24 -2.92
N MET A 308 -8.60 6.84 -2.98
CA MET A 308 -8.30 8.11 -2.32
C MET A 308 -7.33 8.94 -3.17
N PRO A 309 -7.19 10.25 -2.91
CA PRO A 309 -6.22 11.09 -3.59
C PRO A 309 -4.79 10.52 -3.50
N PRO A 310 -3.94 10.76 -4.52
CA PRO A 310 -2.56 10.27 -4.50
C PRO A 310 -1.68 11.03 -3.48
N TRP A 311 -2.22 12.05 -2.83
CA TRP A 311 -1.51 12.93 -1.91
C TRP A 311 -1.07 12.16 -0.66
N GLY A 312 0.23 12.17 -0.39
CA GLY A 312 0.83 11.37 0.67
C GLY A 312 1.12 9.92 0.29
N GLY A 313 0.71 9.42 -0.88
CA GLY A 313 1.05 8.06 -1.33
C GLY A 313 0.40 6.93 -0.52
N PHE A 314 -0.72 7.21 0.15
CA PHE A 314 -1.33 6.27 1.10
C PHE A 314 -2.15 5.16 0.44
N ASN A 315 -2.70 5.38 -0.76
CA ASN A 315 -3.64 4.45 -1.39
C ASN A 315 -3.00 3.06 -1.65
N ALA A 316 -1.93 3.01 -2.44
CA ALA A 316 -1.23 1.77 -2.75
C ALA A 316 -0.66 1.10 -1.48
N THR A 317 -0.11 1.89 -0.57
CA THR A 317 0.42 1.40 0.71
C THR A 317 -0.66 0.72 1.56
N THR A 318 -1.86 1.31 1.61
CA THR A 318 -3.01 0.75 2.32
C THR A 318 -3.46 -0.55 1.66
N GLY A 319 -3.59 -0.57 0.33
CA GLY A 319 -4.00 -1.77 -0.41
C GLY A 319 -3.02 -2.94 -0.31
N ILE A 320 -1.72 -2.69 -0.30
CA ILE A 320 -0.71 -3.74 -0.09
C ILE A 320 -0.78 -4.28 1.34
N ALA A 321 -1.00 -3.40 2.32
CA ALA A 321 -1.21 -3.81 3.71
C ALA A 321 -2.52 -4.59 3.91
N ASP A 322 -3.56 -4.32 3.11
CA ASP A 322 -4.77 -5.15 3.07
C ASP A 322 -4.45 -6.58 2.64
N ALA A 323 -3.75 -6.72 1.51
CA ALA A 323 -3.34 -8.02 0.98
C ALA A 323 -2.47 -8.81 1.99
N HIS A 324 -1.52 -8.15 2.64
CA HIS A 324 -0.66 -8.76 3.66
C HIS A 324 -1.46 -9.25 4.87
N ASN A 325 -2.39 -8.41 5.37
CA ASN A 325 -3.25 -8.76 6.50
C ASN A 325 -4.19 -9.93 6.18
N LEU A 326 -4.71 -10.00 4.95
CA LEU A 326 -5.62 -11.07 4.53
C LEU A 326 -4.89 -12.39 4.26
N ALA A 327 -3.70 -12.36 3.65
CA ALA A 327 -2.99 -13.55 3.19
C ALA A 327 -2.72 -14.56 4.31
N TRP A 328 -2.24 -14.11 5.48
CA TRP A 328 -1.95 -15.02 6.59
C TRP A 328 -3.21 -15.60 7.23
N LYS A 329 -4.31 -14.84 7.26
CA LYS A 329 -5.60 -15.30 7.78
C LYS A 329 -6.17 -16.39 6.88
N LEU A 330 -6.12 -16.19 5.56
CA LEU A 330 -6.48 -17.22 4.58
C LEU A 330 -5.61 -18.46 4.75
N ALA A 331 -4.29 -18.31 4.88
CA ALA A 331 -3.38 -19.42 5.09
C ALA A 331 -3.72 -20.21 6.36
N ALA A 332 -3.96 -19.52 7.48
CA ALA A 332 -4.31 -20.15 8.76
C ALA A 332 -5.64 -20.91 8.68
N THR A 333 -6.67 -20.31 8.07
CA THR A 333 -7.97 -20.96 7.88
C THR A 333 -7.90 -22.16 6.94
N LEU A 334 -7.18 -22.05 5.82
CA LEU A 334 -7.03 -23.15 4.84
C LEU A 334 -6.27 -24.35 5.41
N ARG A 335 -5.34 -24.12 6.37
CA ARG A 335 -4.60 -25.18 7.06
C ARG A 335 -5.36 -25.78 8.25
N GLY A 336 -6.49 -25.19 8.64
CA GLY A 336 -7.22 -25.58 9.86
C GLY A 336 -6.56 -25.12 11.16
N ASP A 337 -5.58 -24.21 11.08
CA ASP A 337 -4.89 -23.64 12.24
C ASP A 337 -5.73 -22.56 12.95
N ALA A 338 -6.74 -22.02 12.26
CA ALA A 338 -7.68 -21.04 12.79
C ALA A 338 -9.09 -21.25 12.21
N ASP A 339 -10.11 -20.89 12.99
CA ASP A 339 -11.50 -20.88 12.55
C ASP A 339 -11.75 -19.81 11.47
N ALA A 340 -12.77 -20.00 10.63
CA ALA A 340 -13.14 -19.06 9.58
C ALA A 340 -13.58 -17.68 10.11
N SER A 341 -13.99 -17.56 11.38
CA SER A 341 -14.26 -16.28 12.04
C SER A 341 -13.02 -15.39 12.16
N LEU A 342 -11.80 -15.94 12.08
CA LEU A 342 -10.58 -15.13 11.98
C LEU A 342 -10.64 -14.18 10.78
N LEU A 343 -11.26 -14.60 9.67
CA LEU A 343 -11.38 -13.79 8.46
C LEU A 343 -12.28 -12.57 8.64
N ASP A 344 -13.18 -12.55 9.64
CA ASP A 344 -14.02 -11.38 9.95
C ASP A 344 -13.18 -10.22 10.50
N SER A 345 -12.05 -10.52 11.13
CA SER A 345 -11.11 -9.49 11.60
C SER A 345 -10.51 -8.67 10.46
N TYR A 346 -10.53 -9.15 9.20
CA TYR A 346 -10.00 -8.39 8.06
C TYR A 346 -10.73 -7.06 7.88
N GLU A 347 -12.06 -7.08 7.84
CA GLU A 347 -12.86 -5.85 7.70
C GLU A 347 -12.67 -4.93 8.91
N ILE A 348 -12.73 -5.51 10.11
CA ILE A 348 -12.59 -4.81 11.40
C ILE A 348 -11.27 -4.05 11.48
N GLU A 349 -10.19 -4.66 10.99
CA GLU A 349 -8.84 -4.08 11.07
C GLU A 349 -8.54 -3.11 9.92
N ARG A 350 -8.97 -3.42 8.69
CA ARG A 350 -8.49 -2.74 7.48
C ARG A 350 -9.39 -1.60 7.04
N ARG A 351 -10.71 -1.76 7.10
CA ARG A 351 -11.65 -0.74 6.61
C ARG A 351 -11.51 0.59 7.38
N PRO A 352 -11.43 0.63 8.73
CA PRO A 352 -11.28 1.90 9.45
C PRO A 352 -9.99 2.65 9.07
N LEU A 353 -8.91 1.91 8.76
CA LEU A 353 -7.66 2.52 8.30
C LEU A 353 -7.79 3.12 6.91
N ALA A 354 -8.49 2.46 5.98
CA ALA A 354 -8.74 3.03 4.67
C ALA A 354 -9.55 4.33 4.73
N VAL A 355 -10.58 4.38 5.60
CA VAL A 355 -11.34 5.62 5.87
C VAL A 355 -10.40 6.70 6.41
N ARG A 356 -9.66 6.42 7.49
CA ARG A 356 -8.71 7.38 8.09
C ARG A 356 -7.68 7.87 7.08
N ASN A 357 -7.05 6.96 6.35
CA ASN A 357 -6.00 7.28 5.39
C ASN A 357 -6.56 8.06 4.19
N GLY A 358 -7.80 7.76 3.76
CA GLY A 358 -8.52 8.53 2.76
C GLY A 358 -8.75 9.97 3.19
N HIS A 359 -9.24 10.19 4.42
CA HIS A 359 -9.36 11.54 4.98
C HIS A 359 -8.01 12.27 5.08
N GLN A 360 -6.94 11.56 5.48
CA GLN A 360 -5.60 12.12 5.55
C GLN A 360 -5.02 12.46 4.16
N ALA A 361 -5.36 11.70 3.13
CA ALA A 361 -5.04 12.04 1.74
C ALA A 361 -5.83 13.25 1.25
N LEU A 362 -7.12 13.34 1.62
CA LEU A 362 -7.99 14.45 1.27
C LEU A 362 -7.51 15.78 1.86
N LEU A 363 -7.10 15.82 3.14
CA LEU A 363 -6.54 17.03 3.77
C LEU A 363 -5.29 17.54 3.03
N ARG A 364 -4.51 16.63 2.42
CA ARG A 364 -3.30 16.94 1.63
C ARG A 364 -3.59 17.37 0.19
N THR A 365 -4.86 17.59 -0.14
CA THR A 365 -5.28 18.34 -1.32
C THR A 365 -4.76 19.76 -1.24
N ASP A 366 -4.75 20.35 -0.05
CA ASP A 366 -4.00 21.58 0.26
C ASP A 366 -2.49 21.32 0.05
N PHE A 367 -1.90 22.07 -0.88
CA PHE A 367 -0.52 21.84 -1.31
C PHE A 367 0.48 22.15 -0.20
N ASP A 368 0.26 23.21 0.59
CA ASP A 368 1.16 23.60 1.67
C ASP A 368 1.09 22.59 2.83
N ALA A 369 -0.12 22.18 3.22
CA ALA A 369 -0.36 21.19 4.26
C ALA A 369 0.24 19.82 3.87
N ARG A 370 0.22 19.43 2.59
CA ARG A 370 0.89 18.22 2.06
C ARG A 370 2.37 18.18 2.39
N PHE A 371 3.05 19.32 2.40
CA PHE A 371 4.47 19.43 2.69
C PHE A 371 4.77 19.81 4.15
N GLY A 372 3.73 20.02 4.96
CA GLY A 372 3.86 20.39 6.37
C GLY A 372 4.16 21.88 6.56
N ILE A 373 3.64 22.73 5.68
CA ILE A 373 3.71 24.18 5.77
C ILE A 373 2.34 24.68 6.28
N GLU A 374 2.33 25.22 7.50
CA GLU A 374 1.15 25.85 8.09
C GLU A 374 1.08 27.32 7.65
N THR A 375 -0.12 27.75 7.28
CA THR A 375 -0.47 29.13 6.94
C THR A 375 -1.76 29.50 7.67
N ASP A 376 -2.07 30.80 7.74
CA ASP A 376 -3.35 31.24 8.33
C ASP A 376 -4.56 30.66 7.58
N ALA A 377 -4.45 30.47 6.27
CA ALA A 377 -5.54 29.97 5.43
C ALA A 377 -5.82 28.47 5.61
N ASN A 378 -4.82 27.68 6.05
CA ASN A 378 -4.95 26.22 6.16
C ASN A 378 -4.85 25.70 7.61
N ARG A 379 -4.89 26.57 8.62
CA ARG A 379 -4.77 26.22 10.05
C ARG A 379 -5.70 25.07 10.47
N ASP A 380 -6.96 25.11 10.05
CA ASP A 380 -7.95 24.08 10.36
C ASP A 380 -7.69 22.73 9.69
N VAL A 381 -7.09 22.76 8.49
CA VAL A 381 -6.65 21.55 7.77
C VAL A 381 -5.42 20.99 8.48
N PHE A 382 -4.47 21.86 8.79
CA PHE A 382 -3.20 21.50 9.41
C PHE A 382 -3.39 20.87 10.80
N ALA A 383 -4.28 21.43 11.62
CA ALA A 383 -4.61 20.91 12.96
C ALA A 383 -5.19 19.48 12.94
N LYS A 384 -5.73 19.02 11.80
CA LYS A 384 -6.29 17.68 11.60
C LYS A 384 -5.32 16.71 10.93
N LEU A 385 -4.16 17.19 10.48
CA LEU A 385 -3.16 16.34 9.86
C LEU A 385 -2.50 15.44 10.90
N LEU A 386 -2.47 14.16 10.60
CA LEU A 386 -1.59 13.21 11.26
C LEU A 386 -0.25 13.20 10.54
N ASP A 387 0.84 13.02 11.27
CA ASP A 387 2.12 12.78 10.63
C ASP A 387 2.11 11.42 9.89
N THR A 388 3.07 11.25 8.98
CA THR A 388 3.09 10.05 8.11
C THR A 388 3.37 8.76 8.90
N GLY A 389 4.10 8.83 10.02
CA GLY A 389 4.37 7.69 10.89
C GLY A 389 3.10 7.22 11.61
N ASP A 390 2.25 8.15 12.05
CA ASP A 390 0.93 7.85 12.62
C ASP A 390 0.00 7.18 11.61
N VAL A 391 -0.01 7.68 10.38
CA VAL A 391 -0.84 7.13 9.31
C VAL A 391 -0.41 5.70 8.96
N LEU A 392 0.90 5.45 8.83
CA LEU A 392 1.40 4.21 8.22
C LEU A 392 1.88 3.15 9.21
N LEU A 393 2.33 3.53 10.42
CA LEU A 393 3.15 2.65 11.28
C LEU A 393 2.69 2.57 12.73
N ARG A 394 2.23 3.68 13.30
CA ARG A 394 1.88 3.78 14.73
C ARG A 394 0.39 3.61 15.01
N HIS A 395 -0.38 3.20 14.01
CA HIS A 395 -1.80 2.88 14.20
C HIS A 395 -1.99 1.62 15.03
N ARG A 396 -3.14 1.56 15.68
CA ARG A 396 -3.57 0.44 16.51
C ARG A 396 -4.84 -0.17 15.92
N TYR A 397 -4.80 -1.46 15.64
CA TYR A 397 -5.99 -2.25 15.36
C TYR A 397 -6.89 -2.33 16.61
N PRO A 398 -8.22 -2.28 16.44
CA PRO A 398 -9.14 -2.42 17.55
C PRO A 398 -9.01 -3.80 18.20
N ASP A 399 -9.26 -3.87 19.52
CA ASP A 399 -9.34 -5.13 20.24
C ASP A 399 -10.48 -6.00 19.67
N ALA A 400 -10.32 -7.33 19.72
CA ALA A 400 -11.38 -8.26 19.34
C ALA A 400 -12.63 -8.01 20.21
N GLY A 401 -13.75 -7.64 19.58
CA GLY A 401 -15.03 -7.35 20.25
C GLY A 401 -15.35 -5.86 20.46
N ALA A 402 -14.46 -4.93 20.09
CA ALA A 402 -14.80 -3.50 20.11
C ALA A 402 -15.86 -3.18 19.03
N PRO A 403 -16.82 -2.26 19.29
CA PRO A 403 -17.80 -1.85 18.29
C PRO A 403 -17.10 -1.26 17.06
N ALA A 404 -17.11 -2.03 15.97
CA ALA A 404 -16.07 -1.98 14.94
C ALA A 404 -16.35 -1.05 13.75
N ARG A 405 -17.24 -0.06 13.83
CA ARG A 405 -17.72 0.61 12.61
C ARG A 405 -17.39 2.09 12.45
N ASP A 406 -17.36 2.88 13.53
CA ASP A 406 -17.34 4.35 13.40
C ASP A 406 -16.27 5.07 14.24
N THR A 407 -15.45 4.38 15.04
CA THR A 407 -14.35 5.04 15.75
C THR A 407 -13.09 5.08 14.89
N PRO A 408 -12.48 6.26 14.65
CA PRO A 408 -11.20 6.35 13.95
C PRO A 408 -10.14 5.49 14.66
N PRO A 409 -9.33 4.72 13.92
CA PRO A 409 -8.31 3.89 14.53
C PRO A 409 -7.29 4.76 15.26
N ALA A 410 -7.08 4.46 16.54
CA ALA A 410 -6.14 5.16 17.39
C ALA A 410 -4.70 5.01 16.88
N SER A 411 -3.83 5.93 17.28
CA SER A 411 -2.37 5.83 17.09
C SER A 411 -1.68 5.94 18.45
N VAL A 412 -0.47 5.42 18.53
CA VAL A 412 0.39 5.57 19.71
C VAL A 412 1.51 6.57 19.43
N ALA A 413 1.93 7.34 20.44
CA ALA A 413 3.02 8.29 20.29
C ALA A 413 4.35 7.58 19.94
N GLN A 414 4.62 6.42 20.53
CA GLN A 414 5.80 5.60 20.25
C GLN A 414 5.41 4.12 20.29
N LEU A 415 5.98 3.32 19.39
CA LEU A 415 5.80 1.87 19.41
C LEU A 415 6.62 1.28 20.57
N ARG A 416 5.92 0.67 21.53
CA ARG A 416 6.46 -0.03 22.70
C ARG A 416 5.74 -1.36 22.89
N ALA A 417 5.54 -2.07 21.78
CA ALA A 417 4.82 -3.34 21.72
C ALA A 417 3.42 -3.29 22.37
N GLN A 418 2.65 -2.21 22.17
CA GLN A 418 1.27 -2.14 22.65
C GLN A 418 0.38 -3.09 21.85
N THR A 419 -0.59 -3.75 22.49
CA THR A 419 -1.55 -4.63 21.81
C THR A 419 -2.27 -3.91 20.67
N GLY A 420 -2.42 -4.60 19.54
CA GLY A 420 -2.99 -4.06 18.31
C GLY A 420 -2.05 -3.17 17.50
N THR A 421 -0.82 -2.89 17.95
CA THR A 421 0.16 -2.12 17.17
C THR A 421 1.15 -3.04 16.47
N ARG A 422 1.75 -2.53 15.39
CA ARG A 422 2.88 -3.16 14.73
C ARG A 422 4.08 -3.20 15.67
N PHE A 423 4.78 -4.33 15.78
CA PHE A 423 5.91 -4.48 16.70
C PHE A 423 7.04 -3.48 16.36
N PRO A 424 7.70 -2.86 17.35
CA PRO A 424 8.76 -1.89 17.10
C PRO A 424 10.02 -2.53 16.48
N HIS A 425 10.68 -1.75 15.62
CA HIS A 425 11.97 -2.11 15.05
C HIS A 425 13.10 -1.93 16.07
N ALA A 426 13.98 -2.92 16.16
CA ALA A 426 15.33 -2.79 16.67
C ALA A 426 16.28 -3.71 15.88
N TRP A 427 17.57 -3.40 15.88
CA TRP A 427 18.61 -4.30 15.41
C TRP A 427 19.01 -5.27 16.54
N ILE A 428 18.96 -6.56 16.22
CA ILE A 428 19.34 -7.65 17.13
C ILE A 428 20.38 -8.55 16.46
N ARG A 429 21.21 -9.24 17.25
CA ARG A 429 22.04 -10.34 16.79
C ARG A 429 21.33 -11.64 17.06
N ARG A 430 21.16 -12.46 16.02
CA ARG A 430 20.65 -13.83 16.11
C ARG A 430 21.55 -14.72 15.27
N ASP A 431 21.99 -15.84 15.82
CA ASP A 431 22.95 -16.75 15.17
C ASP A 431 24.20 -16.02 14.65
N GLY A 432 24.69 -15.04 15.44
CA GLY A 432 25.85 -14.21 15.11
C GLY A 432 25.63 -13.14 14.03
N ARG A 433 24.41 -12.98 13.50
CA ARG A 433 24.11 -12.04 12.41
C ARG A 433 23.18 -10.90 12.85
N PRO A 434 23.41 -9.66 12.39
CA PRO A 434 22.46 -8.57 12.61
C PRO A 434 21.19 -8.82 11.77
N VAL A 435 20.03 -8.83 12.44
CA VAL A 435 18.71 -8.92 11.81
C VAL A 435 17.77 -7.92 12.49
N SER A 436 16.70 -7.53 11.82
CA SER A 436 15.67 -6.74 12.47
C SER A 436 14.79 -7.63 13.35
N THR A 437 14.31 -7.09 14.48
CA THR A 437 13.17 -7.69 15.21
C THR A 437 11.97 -8.02 14.32
N LEU A 438 11.77 -7.25 13.24
CA LEU A 438 10.67 -7.44 12.29
C LEU A 438 10.87 -8.62 11.35
N ASP A 439 12.13 -9.05 11.16
CA ASP A 439 12.49 -10.22 10.37
C ASP A 439 12.15 -11.53 11.12
N LEU A 440 11.79 -11.45 12.41
CA LEU A 440 11.36 -12.58 13.22
C LEU A 440 9.92 -13.04 12.90
N PHE A 441 9.13 -12.22 12.21
CA PHE A 441 7.70 -12.45 11.95
C PHE A 441 7.44 -12.82 10.47
N GLY A 442 6.19 -13.11 10.14
CA GLY A 442 5.76 -13.39 8.76
C GLY A 442 5.56 -14.86 8.41
N SER A 443 5.95 -15.81 9.28
CA SER A 443 5.81 -17.24 9.01
C SER A 443 4.88 -17.96 10.00
N GLY A 444 4.53 -17.31 11.11
CA GLY A 444 3.74 -17.88 12.19
C GLY A 444 3.59 -16.90 13.35
N TYR A 445 2.89 -17.34 14.39
CA TYR A 445 2.87 -16.64 15.67
C TYR A 445 4.23 -16.78 16.37
N VAL A 446 4.64 -15.70 17.04
CA VAL A 446 5.90 -15.64 17.79
C VAL A 446 5.61 -15.09 19.19
N LEU A 447 6.03 -15.81 20.22
CA LEU A 447 6.12 -15.33 21.59
C LEU A 447 7.54 -14.82 21.82
N LEU A 448 7.70 -13.51 21.94
CA LEU A 448 8.95 -12.91 22.40
C LEU A 448 8.91 -12.80 23.92
N ALA A 449 9.96 -13.25 24.59
CA ALA A 449 10.06 -13.22 26.03
C ALA A 449 11.32 -12.47 26.49
N GLY A 450 11.21 -11.80 27.64
CA GLY A 450 12.32 -11.08 28.26
C GLY A 450 13.41 -12.01 28.78
N PRO A 451 14.58 -11.46 29.13
CA PRO A 451 15.77 -12.25 29.49
C PRO A 451 15.59 -13.15 30.72
N ASN A 452 14.72 -12.76 31.65
CA ASN A 452 14.44 -13.48 32.88
C ASN A 452 13.18 -14.37 32.79
N ALA A 453 12.55 -14.46 31.61
CA ALA A 453 11.36 -15.28 31.45
C ALA A 453 11.64 -16.78 31.62
N SER A 454 10.74 -17.46 32.33
CA SER A 454 10.78 -18.92 32.54
C SER A 454 9.92 -19.63 31.49
N VAL A 455 10.35 -19.54 30.22
CA VAL A 455 9.72 -20.22 29.08
C VAL A 455 10.77 -21.01 28.31
N ALA A 456 10.36 -22.12 27.71
CA ALA A 456 11.22 -22.92 26.84
C ALA A 456 11.20 -22.36 25.41
N SER A 457 12.37 -22.15 24.81
CA SER A 457 12.49 -21.70 23.43
C SER A 457 11.99 -22.75 22.44
N SER A 458 11.41 -22.30 21.34
CA SER A 458 10.91 -23.14 20.25
C SER A 458 11.03 -22.38 18.94
N SER A 459 11.68 -22.96 17.93
CA SER A 459 11.86 -22.31 16.64
C SER A 459 10.80 -22.70 15.60
N ARG A 460 9.88 -23.61 15.94
CA ARG A 460 8.90 -24.14 14.99
C ARG A 460 7.83 -23.09 14.68
N ALA A 461 7.81 -22.60 13.45
CA ALA A 461 6.75 -21.72 12.98
C ALA A 461 5.40 -22.44 12.95
N SER A 462 4.35 -21.74 13.40
CA SER A 462 2.97 -22.25 13.46
C SER A 462 2.00 -21.10 13.20
N LEU A 463 0.97 -21.33 12.38
CA LEU A 463 -0.17 -20.41 12.26
C LEU A 463 -1.24 -20.69 13.31
N ASN A 464 -1.05 -21.70 14.18
CA ASN A 464 -1.90 -21.93 15.33
C ASN A 464 -1.37 -21.13 16.52
N ARG A 465 -2.19 -20.19 17.02
CA ARG A 465 -1.84 -19.31 18.15
C ARG A 465 -1.47 -20.04 19.44
N ALA A 466 -1.92 -21.29 19.62
CA ALA A 466 -1.64 -22.10 20.80
C ALA A 466 -0.23 -22.71 20.80
N THR A 467 0.45 -22.72 19.64
CA THR A 467 1.78 -23.32 19.48
C THR A 467 2.75 -22.34 18.81
N PRO A 468 2.94 -21.12 19.35
CA PRO A 468 3.82 -20.14 18.75
C PRO A 468 5.29 -20.59 18.80
N ALA A 469 6.11 -20.06 17.89
CA ALA A 469 7.56 -20.07 18.11
C ALA A 469 7.88 -19.20 19.33
N VAL A 470 8.83 -19.61 20.17
CA VAL A 470 9.23 -18.89 21.38
C VAL A 470 10.69 -18.49 21.26
N LEU A 471 10.96 -17.19 21.38
CA LEU A 471 12.30 -16.62 21.37
C LEU A 471 12.51 -15.77 22.63
N VAL A 472 13.63 -16.00 23.32
CA VAL A 472 13.97 -15.36 24.59
C VAL A 472 15.15 -14.42 24.40
N ALA A 473 15.01 -13.16 24.81
CA ALA A 473 16.10 -12.19 24.79
C ALA A 473 17.29 -12.69 25.64
N ALA A 474 18.51 -12.35 25.25
CA ALA A 474 19.77 -12.81 25.86
C ALA A 474 20.03 -14.33 25.83
N ARG A 475 19.13 -15.12 25.20
CA ARG A 475 19.33 -16.57 24.96
C ARG A 475 19.29 -16.89 23.47
N ASP A 476 18.23 -16.44 22.80
CA ASP A 476 18.02 -16.68 21.36
C ASP A 476 18.44 -15.47 20.50
N PHE A 477 18.52 -14.28 21.09
CA PHE A 477 19.00 -13.06 20.43
C PHE A 477 19.47 -12.00 21.42
N ASP A 478 20.37 -11.13 20.97
CA ASP A 478 20.89 -9.99 21.74
C ASP A 478 20.60 -8.67 21.03
N PHE A 479 20.39 -7.58 21.77
CA PHE A 479 20.26 -6.26 21.15
C PHE A 479 21.61 -5.76 20.66
N VAL A 480 21.66 -5.17 19.46
CA VAL A 480 22.92 -4.63 18.89
C VAL A 480 23.32 -3.34 19.59
N GLU A 481 22.35 -2.49 19.89
CA GLU A 481 22.52 -1.19 20.57
C GLU A 481 22.17 -1.34 22.05
N ALA A 482 23.02 -0.83 22.94
CA ALA A 482 22.84 -0.97 24.38
C ALA A 482 21.57 -0.25 24.88
N GLU A 483 21.22 0.88 24.25
CA GLU A 483 20.00 1.64 24.58
C GLU A 483 18.71 1.00 24.06
N ALA A 484 18.81 0.01 23.16
CA ALA A 484 17.66 -0.67 22.53
C ALA A 484 17.22 -1.95 23.28
N GLY A 485 17.51 -2.05 24.59
CA GLY A 485 17.20 -3.23 25.40
C GLY A 485 15.71 -3.57 25.53
N TRP A 486 15.42 -4.74 26.11
CA TRP A 486 14.06 -5.31 26.23
C TRP A 486 13.02 -4.32 26.79
N HIS A 487 13.32 -3.69 27.93
CA HIS A 487 12.42 -2.71 28.55
C HIS A 487 12.22 -1.48 27.68
N ALA A 488 13.27 -0.96 27.02
CA ALA A 488 13.12 0.16 26.10
C ALA A 488 12.21 -0.23 24.93
N LEU A 489 12.36 -1.43 24.37
CA LEU A 489 11.58 -1.85 23.21
C LEU A 489 10.11 -2.16 23.54
N THR A 490 9.82 -2.75 24.70
CA THR A 490 8.49 -3.32 25.02
C THR A 490 7.75 -2.63 26.15
N ALA A 491 8.45 -1.81 26.95
CA ALA A 491 7.95 -1.29 28.23
C ALA A 491 7.43 -2.40 29.18
N LEU A 492 8.00 -3.61 29.10
CA LEU A 492 7.71 -4.74 29.97
C LEU A 492 8.87 -5.04 30.92
N PRO A 493 8.61 -5.68 32.07
CA PRO A 493 9.65 -6.24 32.93
C PRO A 493 10.41 -7.36 32.22
N ASP A 494 11.58 -7.72 32.75
CA ASP A 494 12.49 -8.70 32.16
C ASP A 494 11.95 -10.14 32.12
N ASP A 495 10.89 -10.45 32.85
CA ASP A 495 10.14 -11.71 32.81
C ASP A 495 8.87 -11.63 31.94
N GLY A 496 8.57 -10.46 31.38
CA GLY A 496 7.42 -10.21 30.54
C GLY A 496 7.52 -10.91 29.18
N HIS A 497 6.38 -11.04 28.50
CA HIS A 497 6.29 -11.63 27.17
C HIS A 497 5.25 -10.95 26.30
N VAL A 498 5.46 -11.03 24.99
CA VAL A 498 4.60 -10.46 23.96
C VAL A 498 4.30 -11.54 22.94
N LEU A 499 3.03 -11.79 22.67
CA LEU A 499 2.58 -12.65 21.57
C LEU A 499 2.34 -11.80 20.34
N ILE A 500 3.01 -12.13 19.23
CA ILE A 500 2.98 -11.41 17.97
C ILE A 500 2.37 -12.30 16.88
N ARG A 501 1.50 -11.70 16.06
CA ARG A 501 0.83 -12.32 14.92
C ARG A 501 1.79 -12.52 13.75
N PRO A 502 1.41 -13.37 12.77
CA PRO A 502 2.16 -13.52 11.53
C PRO A 502 2.38 -12.20 10.78
N ASP A 503 1.44 -11.24 10.84
CA ASP A 503 1.60 -9.92 10.21
C ASP A 503 2.47 -8.91 10.99
N GLY A 504 3.07 -9.34 12.10
CA GLY A 504 3.96 -8.53 12.93
C GLY A 504 3.24 -7.56 13.87
N PHE A 505 1.93 -7.73 14.08
CA PHE A 505 1.17 -6.98 15.06
C PHE A 505 1.11 -7.70 16.41
N VAL A 506 1.20 -6.94 17.49
CA VAL A 506 1.08 -7.47 18.85
C VAL A 506 -0.35 -7.93 19.09
N LEU A 507 -0.50 -9.22 19.40
CA LEU A 507 -1.78 -9.81 19.78
C LEU A 507 -2.09 -9.59 21.25
N ARG A 508 -1.08 -9.77 22.12
CA ARG A 508 -1.24 -9.73 23.57
C ARG A 508 0.09 -9.51 24.27
N ARG A 509 0.04 -8.89 25.45
CA ARG A 509 1.17 -8.75 26.38
C ARG A 509 0.90 -9.48 27.70
N SER A 510 1.96 -9.77 28.44
CA SER A 510 1.89 -10.45 29.74
C SER A 510 1.33 -9.60 30.89
N ASP A 511 1.41 -8.28 30.78
CA ASP A 511 0.88 -7.31 31.75
C ASP A 511 -0.61 -7.01 31.54
N GLU A 512 -1.22 -7.60 30.51
CA GLU A 512 -2.64 -7.49 30.22
C GLU A 512 -3.41 -8.69 30.80
N PRO A 513 -4.64 -8.48 31.32
CA PRO A 513 -5.47 -9.57 31.83
C PRO A 513 -5.70 -10.66 30.77
N SER A 514 -5.78 -11.93 31.19
CA SER A 514 -6.24 -13.00 30.28
C SER A 514 -7.67 -12.74 29.88
N ARG A 515 -7.87 -12.50 28.58
CA ARG A 515 -9.17 -12.52 27.93
C ARG A 515 -9.23 -13.84 27.19
N ASP A 516 -9.67 -14.86 27.92
CA ASP A 516 -9.84 -16.22 27.39
C ASP A 516 -10.96 -16.27 26.35
#